data_AF-A0A950VKC0-F1
#
_entry.id   AF-A0A950VKC0-F1
#
_cell.length_a   1.000
_cell.length_b   1.000
_cell.length_c   1.000
_cell.angle_alpha   90.00
_cell.angle_beta   90.00
_cell.angle_gamma   90.00
#
_symmetry.space_group_name_H-M   'P 1'
#
loop_
_entity.id
_entity.type
_entity.pdbx_description
1 polymer ?
#
loop_
_entity_poly.entity_id
_entity_poly.type
_entity_poly.pdbx_seq_one_letter_code
_entity_poly.pdbx_strand_id
1 'polypeptide(L)' 'LHAGMVVVADGSDDARRRLEMVLTSDPATGVIRHVDAGYEEAVRCAEEKGVRVPGLNY' A
#
# COMPACT_ATOMS: atom_id res chain seq x y z
N LEU A 1 -2.94 7.27 18.28
CA LEU A 1 -4.04 7.32 17.27
C LEU A 1 -3.87 6.14 16.34
N HIS A 2 -4.96 5.52 15.88
CA HIS A 2 -4.95 4.44 14.90
C HIS A 2 -6.13 4.62 13.93
N ALA A 3 -6.05 4.01 12.75
CA ALA A 3 -7.09 4.04 11.73
C ALA A 3 -7.41 2.62 11.27
N GLY A 4 -8.63 2.41 10.79
CA GLY A 4 -9.10 1.15 10.22
C GLY A 4 -9.87 1.38 8.93
N MET A 5 -9.87 0.38 8.05
CA MET A 5 -10.49 0.41 6.74
C MET A 5 -11.30 -0.88 6.51
N VAL A 6 -12.50 -0.76 5.94
CA VAL A 6 -13.35 -1.88 5.52
C VAL A 6 -13.92 -1.61 4.13
N VAL A 7 -13.74 -2.53 3.19
CA VAL A 7 -14.32 -2.47 1.84
C VAL A 7 -15.12 -3.74 1.56
N VAL A 8 -16.27 -3.62 0.90
CA VAL A 8 -17.18 -4.74 0.63
C VAL A 8 -16.96 -5.26 -0.79
N ALA A 9 -16.86 -6.59 -0.92
CA ALA A 9 -16.86 -7.28 -2.20
C ALA A 9 -18.27 -7.81 -2.50
N ASP A 10 -19.10 -6.99 -3.16
CA ASP A 10 -20.50 -7.33 -3.48
C ASP A 10 -20.69 -7.92 -4.89
N GLY A 11 -19.60 -8.10 -5.64
CA GLY A 11 -19.60 -8.65 -7.01
C GLY A 11 -19.83 -7.60 -8.12
N SER A 12 -20.02 -6.33 -7.79
CA SER A 12 -20.14 -5.26 -8.79
C SER A 12 -18.78 -4.86 -9.38
N ASP A 13 -18.80 -4.33 -10.62
CA ASP A 13 -17.60 -3.77 -11.27
C ASP A 13 -17.00 -2.59 -10.51
N ASP A 14 -17.85 -1.81 -9.83
CA ASP A 14 -17.40 -0.68 -9.02
C ASP A 14 -16.71 -1.15 -7.74
N ALA A 15 -17.24 -2.20 -7.08
CA ALA A 15 -16.57 -2.84 -5.96
C ALA A 15 -15.21 -3.44 -6.39
N ARG A 16 -15.11 -4.06 -7.56
CA ARG A 16 -13.84 -4.54 -8.11
C ARG A 16 -12.79 -3.42 -8.18
N ARG A 17 -13.15 -2.26 -8.73
CA ARG A 17 -12.25 -1.10 -8.81
C ARG A 17 -11.85 -0.57 -7.43
N ARG A 18 -12.80 -0.50 -6.49
CA ARG A 18 -12.52 -0.04 -5.11
C ARG A 18 -11.60 -1.00 -4.37
N LEU A 19 -11.81 -2.30 -4.51
CA LEU A 19 -10.96 -3.35 -3.93
C LEU A 19 -9.54 -3.25 -4.45
N GLU A 20 -9.36 -3.14 -5.77
CA GLU A 20 -8.04 -2.98 -6.39
C GLU A 20 -7.31 -1.76 -5.83
N MET A 21 -7.99 -0.63 -5.67
CA MET A 21 -7.37 0.56 -5.10
C MET A 21 -7.03 0.39 -3.61
N VAL A 22 -8.00 0.00 -2.78
CA VAL A 22 -7.84 -0.03 -1.32
C VAL A 22 -6.85 -1.10 -0.89
N LEU A 23 -6.93 -2.30 -1.46
CA LEU A 23 -6.02 -3.40 -1.15
C LEU A 23 -4.60 -3.18 -1.72
N THR A 24 -4.41 -2.18 -2.57
CA THR A 24 -3.07 -1.72 -2.98
C THR A 24 -2.58 -0.59 -2.07
N SER A 25 -3.40 0.44 -1.83
CA SER A 25 -2.97 1.66 -1.14
C SER A 25 -2.80 1.50 0.37
N ASP A 26 -3.67 0.73 1.02
CA ASP A 26 -3.64 0.52 2.47
C ASP A 26 -2.33 -0.16 2.93
N PRO A 27 -1.93 -1.33 2.37
CA PRO A 27 -0.64 -1.92 2.70
C PRO A 27 0.55 -1.09 2.20
N ALA A 28 0.47 -0.45 1.03
CA ALA A 28 1.54 0.40 0.52
C ALA A 28 1.89 1.54 1.48
N THR A 29 0.89 2.12 2.16
CA THR A 29 1.12 3.14 3.20
C THR A 29 1.93 2.57 4.36
N GLY A 30 1.68 1.32 4.74
CA GLY A 30 2.50 0.59 5.71
C GLY A 30 3.95 0.45 5.25
N VAL A 31 4.18 0.05 4.00
CA VAL A 31 5.54 -0.06 3.43
C VAL A 31 6.24 1.30 3.44
N ILE A 32 5.59 2.36 2.91
CA ILE A 32 6.12 3.72 2.89
C ILE A 32 6.53 4.19 4.28
N ARG A 33 5.69 3.94 5.29
CA ARG A 33 5.98 4.29 6.68
C ARG A 33 7.23 3.59 7.21
N HIS A 34 7.42 2.30 6.92
CA HIS A 34 8.60 1.57 7.40
C HIS A 34 9.86 1.94 6.62
N VAL A 35 9.72 2.29 5.34
CA VAL A 35 10.81 2.87 4.55
C VAL A 35 11.28 4.19 5.16
N ASP A 36 10.35 5.11 5.47
CA ASP A 36 10.66 6.39 6.12
C ASP A 36 11.35 6.21 7.48
N ALA A 37 11.00 5.14 8.22
CA ALA A 37 11.66 4.79 9.48
C ALA A 37 13.03 4.11 9.31
N GLY A 38 13.51 3.87 8.08
CA GLY A 38 14.85 3.35 7.78
C GLY A 38 14.97 1.82 7.74
N TYR A 39 13.87 1.08 7.59
CA TYR A 39 13.92 -0.38 7.50
C TYR A 39 14.32 -0.85 6.09
N GLU A 40 15.49 -1.48 5.96
CA GLU A 40 15.98 -2.02 4.67
C GLU A 40 15.04 -3.06 4.04
N GLU A 41 14.38 -3.87 4.86
CA GLU A 41 13.40 -4.86 4.37
C GLU A 41 12.20 -4.18 3.70
N ALA A 42 11.79 -3.01 4.20
CA ALA A 42 10.71 -2.25 3.59
C ALA A 42 11.14 -1.62 2.25
N VAL A 43 12.41 -1.22 2.11
CA VAL A 43 12.97 -0.77 0.83
C VAL A 43 12.92 -1.90 -0.20
N ARG A 44 13.38 -3.10 0.14
CA ARG A 44 13.27 -4.27 -0.75
C ARG A 44 11.83 -4.59 -1.12
N CYS A 45 10.92 -4.56 -0.15
CA CYS A 45 9.49 -4.77 -0.40
C CYS A 45 8.93 -3.71 -1.37
N ALA A 46 9.34 -2.44 -1.23
CA ALA A 46 8.92 -1.37 -2.13
C ALA A 46 9.42 -1.59 -3.57
N GLU A 47 10.66 -2.05 -3.75
CA GLU A 47 11.24 -2.41 -5.06
C GLU A 47 10.50 -3.59 -5.70
N GLU A 48 10.37 -4.71 -4.96
CA GLU A 48 9.76 -5.95 -5.44
C GLU A 48 8.28 -5.78 -5.83
N LYS A 49 7.55 -4.91 -5.11
CA LYS A 49 6.12 -4.68 -5.31
C LYS A 49 5.81 -3.41 -6.11
N GLY A 50 6.83 -2.65 -6.51
CA GLY A 50 6.66 -1.39 -7.25
C GLY A 50 5.94 -0.30 -6.46
N VAL A 51 6.06 -0.29 -5.12
CA VAL A 51 5.49 0.77 -4.29
C VAL A 51 6.34 2.03 -4.46
N ARG A 52 5.77 3.08 -5.04
CA ARG A 52 6.47 4.35 -5.28
C ARG A 52 6.65 5.15 -3.98
N VAL A 53 7.89 5.35 -3.56
CA VAL A 53 8.24 6.15 -2.39
C VAL A 53 8.95 7.44 -2.82
N PRO A 54 8.41 8.64 -2.54
CA PRO A 54 9.11 9.89 -2.84
C PRO A 54 10.44 9.99 -2.09
N GLY A 55 11.52 10.33 -2.81
CA GLY A 55 12.86 10.47 -2.22
C GLY A 55 13.71 9.20 -2.25
N LEU A 56 13.11 8.05 -2.59
CA LEU A 56 13.86 6.86 -3.04
C LEU A 56 13.93 6.83 -4.55
N ASN A 57 15.14 6.71 -5.07
CA ASN A 57 15.39 6.47 -6.49
C ASN A 57 15.65 4.96 -6.67
N TYR A 58 14.96 4.36 -7.62
CA TYR A 58 15.13 2.96 -8.06
C TYR A 58 16.14 2.88 -9.20
#